data_AF-C5KN99-F1
#
_entry.id   AF-C5KN99-F1
#
_cell.length_a   1.000
_cell.length_b   1.000
_cell.length_c   1.000
_cell.angle_alpha   90.00
_cell.angle_beta   90.00
_cell.angle_gamma   90.00
#
_symmetry.space_group_name_H-M   'P 1'
#
loop_
_entity.id
_entity.type
_entity.pdbx_description
1 polymer ?
#
loop_
_entity_poly.entity_id
_entity_poly.type
_entity_poly.pdbx_seq_one_letter_code
_entity_poly.pdbx_strand_id
1 'polypeptide(L)'
;MARKRGLASIKAITGERMEMFHRALDGYISKGFCAIVKDNRLDPSKPEASTCQSVWEKLSKGTPYQGSLAPLPEHFTASHLVYRDQHPTTPCRIVLDYREANLYSLRGGYPQNSLHGTLLLLRSSKYFVAGDLSKAFCRMQSSRADVPYVGYTCIGPFTVLWSRVGFGTRAAPNMLDSVVDDTIDEIYDLSHLAAEIDGDTFEVAVKSIDPGRIKSVLLYPSEEGYDYLYDGPPIPSHVKMLKFVDDIYALGSTVAEAQRNYRFVSYLLKGHDLPAEDLKKFENWICKSVAGIETRGHLLGYDYLPSNDGLYPTMSAKPPEGLTYMSKRSSSSILASLYDPLGLIIEQDIRARSIWRRICQEIKEWDQMIPYQLQQRVVRWASETTQMHLRMLGAPIYD
;
A
#
# COMPACT_ATOMS: atom_id res chain seq x y z
N MET A 1 23.97 -10.05 12.44
CA MET A 1 24.06 -8.91 11.49
C MET A 1 22.86 -7.96 11.63
N ALA A 2 21.63 -8.48 11.62
CA ALA A 2 20.39 -7.68 11.71
C ALA A 2 20.36 -6.68 12.87
N ARG A 3 20.67 -7.11 14.11
CA ARG A 3 20.79 -6.23 15.29
C ARG A 3 21.68 -5.01 15.06
N LYS A 4 22.85 -5.21 14.44
CA LYS A 4 23.80 -4.12 14.17
C LYS A 4 23.18 -3.11 13.18
N ARG A 5 22.46 -3.58 12.16
CA ARG A 5 21.76 -2.72 11.19
C ARG A 5 20.59 -1.97 11.85
N GLY A 6 19.78 -2.64 12.66
CA GLY A 6 18.70 -2.02 13.43
C GLY A 6 19.23 -0.90 14.32
N LEU A 7 20.25 -1.16 15.14
CA LEU A 7 20.87 -0.14 15.99
C LEU A 7 21.50 1.00 15.19
N ALA A 8 22.16 0.69 14.07
CA ALA A 8 22.74 1.71 13.19
C ALA A 8 21.67 2.65 12.62
N SER A 9 20.45 2.16 12.38
CA SER A 9 19.35 2.96 11.83
C SER A 9 18.90 4.09 12.76
N ILE A 10 19.19 4.01 14.06
CA ILE A 10 18.85 5.05 15.05
C ILE A 10 20.07 5.80 15.61
N LYS A 11 21.30 5.38 15.26
CA LYS A 11 22.54 5.89 15.88
C LYS A 11 22.76 7.40 15.67
N ALA A 12 22.28 7.93 14.56
CA ALA A 12 22.42 9.36 14.19
C ALA A 12 21.13 10.16 14.38
N ILE A 13 20.15 9.61 15.12
CA ILE A 13 18.81 10.18 15.23
C ILE A 13 18.59 10.73 16.64
N THR A 14 18.25 12.01 16.73
CA THR A 14 17.99 12.70 18.00
C THR A 14 16.69 13.50 17.94
N GLY A 15 16.05 13.71 19.10
CA GLY A 15 14.87 14.55 19.24
C GLY A 15 13.63 14.02 18.51
N GLU A 16 13.01 14.87 17.70
CA GLU A 16 11.73 14.64 17.00
C GLU A 16 11.69 13.34 16.19
N ARG A 17 12.78 13.01 15.48
CA ARG A 17 12.84 11.77 14.68
C ARG A 17 12.82 10.50 15.51
N MET A 18 13.29 10.54 16.75
CA MET A 18 13.16 9.40 17.67
C MET A 18 11.70 9.22 18.10
N GLU A 19 11.00 10.33 18.38
CA GLU A 19 9.56 10.27 18.69
C GLU A 19 8.74 9.77 17.50
N MET A 20 9.06 10.21 16.27
CA MET A 20 8.40 9.72 15.07
C MET A 20 8.61 8.21 14.88
N PHE A 21 9.79 7.70 15.22
CA PHE A 21 10.08 6.26 15.20
C PHE A 21 9.22 5.52 16.23
N HIS A 22 9.19 5.99 17.49
CA HIS A 22 8.36 5.37 18.53
C HIS A 22 6.88 5.37 18.15
N ARG A 23 6.34 6.51 17.70
CA ARG A 23 4.96 6.62 17.19
C ARG A 23 4.69 5.62 16.06
N ALA A 24 5.63 5.45 15.13
CA ALA A 24 5.47 4.49 14.04
C ALA A 24 5.44 3.04 14.55
N LEU A 25 6.34 2.65 15.47
CA LEU A 25 6.38 1.31 16.03
C LEU A 25 5.15 1.02 16.91
N ASP A 26 4.75 1.96 17.76
CA ASP A 26 3.56 1.86 18.61
C ASP A 26 2.29 1.73 17.78
N GLY A 27 2.25 2.32 16.57
CA GLY A 27 1.16 2.14 15.62
C GLY A 27 1.01 0.69 15.11
N TYR A 28 2.10 -0.08 15.03
CA TYR A 28 2.02 -1.52 14.69
C TYR A 28 1.68 -2.37 15.92
N ILE A 29 2.21 -2.01 17.10
CA ILE A 29 1.97 -2.74 18.35
C ILE A 29 0.52 -2.59 18.81
N SER A 30 -0.03 -1.37 18.82
CA SER A 30 -1.41 -1.08 19.23
C SER A 30 -2.45 -1.78 18.36
N LYS A 31 -2.12 -2.03 17.08
CA LYS A 31 -2.95 -2.81 16.15
C LYS A 31 -2.77 -4.32 16.29
N GLY A 32 -1.92 -4.79 17.19
CA GLY A 32 -1.71 -6.24 17.42
C GLY A 32 -0.95 -6.95 16.29
N PHE A 33 -0.21 -6.21 15.46
CA PHE A 33 0.55 -6.82 14.36
C PHE A 33 1.87 -7.43 14.84
N CYS A 34 2.45 -6.84 15.89
CA CYS A 34 3.72 -7.25 16.44
C CYS A 34 3.87 -6.77 17.88
N ALA A 35 4.89 -7.25 18.58
CA ALA A 35 5.23 -6.77 19.91
C ALA A 35 6.72 -6.98 20.23
N ILE A 36 7.24 -6.12 21.11
CA ILE A 36 8.64 -6.15 21.53
C ILE A 36 8.86 -7.38 22.42
N VAL A 37 9.85 -8.21 22.05
CA VAL A 37 10.30 -9.35 22.86
C VAL A 37 11.68 -9.14 23.47
N LYS A 38 12.41 -8.10 23.02
CA LYS A 38 13.73 -7.77 23.58
C LYS A 38 14.17 -6.34 23.29
N ASP A 39 14.85 -5.72 24.25
CA ASP A 39 15.71 -4.55 24.02
C ASP A 39 17.17 -4.99 23.86
N ASN A 40 17.71 -4.81 22.66
CA ASN A 40 19.05 -5.26 22.29
C ASN A 40 20.17 -4.37 22.86
N ARG A 41 19.85 -3.26 23.52
CA ARG A 41 20.84 -2.42 24.22
C ARG A 41 21.30 -3.07 25.52
N LEU A 42 20.43 -3.85 26.15
CA LEU A 42 20.66 -4.45 27.46
C LEU A 42 21.44 -5.77 27.37
N ASP A 43 21.12 -6.59 26.37
CA ASP A 43 21.73 -7.91 26.22
C ASP A 43 21.83 -8.33 24.73
N PRO A 44 22.99 -8.78 24.25
CA PRO A 44 23.17 -9.27 22.89
C PRO A 44 22.60 -10.67 22.58
N SER A 45 22.11 -11.44 23.57
CA SER A 45 21.65 -12.82 23.37
C SER A 45 20.32 -12.91 22.57
N LYS A 46 19.78 -14.11 22.34
CA LYS A 46 18.44 -14.28 21.75
C LYS A 46 17.33 -13.83 22.74
N PRO A 47 16.11 -13.54 22.27
CA PRO A 47 14.96 -13.34 23.16
C PRO A 47 14.69 -14.59 24.00
N GLU A 48 14.28 -14.41 25.25
CA GLU A 48 13.90 -15.51 26.13
C GLU A 48 12.62 -16.20 25.66
N ALA A 49 12.57 -17.52 25.75
CA ALA A 49 11.43 -18.31 25.30
C ALA A 49 10.14 -17.95 26.06
N SER A 50 10.23 -17.69 27.37
CA SER A 50 9.12 -17.23 28.21
C SER A 50 8.53 -15.90 27.74
N THR A 51 9.39 -14.95 27.36
CA THR A 51 8.97 -13.64 26.83
C THR A 51 8.31 -13.79 25.46
N CYS A 52 8.89 -14.59 24.57
CA CYS A 52 8.29 -14.92 23.27
C CYS A 52 6.90 -15.56 23.45
N GLN A 53 6.75 -16.49 24.40
CA GLN A 53 5.48 -17.16 24.70
C GLN A 53 4.41 -16.18 25.17
N SER A 54 4.72 -15.32 26.15
CA SER A 54 3.77 -14.32 26.65
C SER A 54 3.32 -13.34 25.56
N VAL A 55 4.24 -12.94 24.67
CA VAL A 55 3.90 -12.07 23.53
C VAL A 55 3.06 -12.83 22.50
N TRP A 56 3.39 -14.07 22.19
CA TRP A 56 2.65 -14.89 21.24
C TRP A 56 1.21 -15.13 21.68
N GLU A 57 0.97 -15.39 22.96
CA GLU A 57 -0.39 -15.52 23.52
C GLU A 57 -1.25 -14.28 23.28
N LYS A 58 -0.65 -13.09 23.36
CA LYS A 58 -1.33 -11.83 23.06
C LYS A 58 -1.62 -11.69 21.56
N LEU A 59 -0.64 -11.99 20.72
CA LEU A 59 -0.74 -11.83 19.25
C LEU A 59 -1.59 -12.91 18.57
N SER A 60 -1.76 -14.08 19.19
CA SER A 60 -2.53 -15.21 18.66
C SER A 60 -3.95 -15.31 19.20
N LYS A 61 -4.34 -14.45 20.14
CA LYS A 61 -5.71 -14.41 20.67
C LYS A 61 -6.71 -14.13 19.53
N GLY A 62 -7.75 -14.95 19.45
CA GLY A 62 -8.77 -14.86 18.40
C GLY A 62 -8.31 -15.33 17.02
N THR A 63 -7.12 -15.94 16.90
CA THR A 63 -6.61 -16.51 15.64
C THR A 63 -6.56 -18.04 15.72
N PRO A 64 -6.37 -18.74 14.59
CA PRO A 64 -6.18 -20.21 14.59
C PRO A 64 -4.99 -20.72 15.42
N TYR A 65 -4.10 -19.83 15.87
CA TYR A 65 -2.94 -20.18 16.69
C TYR A 65 -3.14 -19.97 18.18
N GLN A 66 -4.32 -19.55 18.63
CA GLN A 66 -4.61 -19.37 20.04
C GLN A 66 -4.28 -20.66 20.83
N GLY A 67 -3.53 -20.51 21.93
CA GLY A 67 -3.12 -21.64 22.78
C GLY A 67 -1.92 -22.43 22.27
N SER A 68 -1.32 -22.06 21.14
CA SER A 68 -0.11 -22.72 20.62
C SER A 68 1.18 -22.20 21.27
N LEU A 69 2.25 -23.02 21.20
CA LEU A 69 3.59 -22.60 21.60
C LEU A 69 4.19 -21.61 20.60
N ALA A 70 4.83 -20.57 21.12
CA ALA A 70 5.55 -19.57 20.37
C ALA A 70 6.64 -20.20 19.49
N PRO A 71 6.60 -19.96 18.16
CA PRO A 71 7.72 -20.32 17.30
C PRO A 71 8.95 -19.50 17.68
N LEU A 72 10.06 -20.15 18.02
CA LEU A 72 11.29 -19.47 18.46
C LEU A 72 12.14 -19.02 17.26
N PRO A 73 13.00 -17.97 17.41
CA PRO A 73 13.73 -17.41 16.28
C PRO A 73 14.86 -18.31 15.78
N GLU A 74 14.80 -18.66 14.50
CA GLU A 74 15.91 -19.23 13.73
C GLU A 74 16.71 -18.14 13.02
N HIS A 75 16.02 -17.14 12.44
CA HIS A 75 16.64 -15.99 11.80
C HIS A 75 16.09 -14.66 12.30
N PHE A 76 16.80 -13.58 11.94
CA PHE A 76 16.41 -12.22 12.28
C PHE A 76 16.45 -11.34 11.03
N THR A 77 15.34 -10.66 10.77
CA THR A 77 15.21 -9.66 9.71
C THR A 77 15.75 -8.33 10.19
N ALA A 78 16.55 -7.65 9.37
CA ALA A 78 16.98 -6.29 9.67
C ALA A 78 15.87 -5.29 9.29
N SER A 79 15.87 -4.10 9.90
CA SER A 79 15.09 -2.98 9.39
C SER A 79 15.96 -1.76 9.17
N HIS A 80 15.42 -0.79 8.43
CA HIS A 80 15.91 0.58 8.40
C HIS A 80 14.74 1.56 8.48
N LEU A 81 15.04 2.81 8.82
CA LEU A 81 14.06 3.86 9.00
C LEU A 81 14.17 4.87 7.87
N VAL A 82 13.03 5.22 7.28
CA VAL A 82 12.93 6.28 6.26
C VAL A 82 12.09 7.40 6.83
N TYR A 83 12.69 8.59 6.94
CA TYR A 83 12.03 9.79 7.44
C TYR A 83 11.49 10.63 6.30
N ARG A 84 10.25 11.07 6.46
CA ARG A 84 9.52 11.93 5.54
C ARG A 84 8.88 13.03 6.37
N ASP A 85 9.70 13.96 6.82
CA ASP A 85 9.34 14.95 7.85
C ASP A 85 8.08 15.76 7.48
N GLN A 86 7.80 15.95 6.18
CA GLN A 86 6.62 16.67 5.67
C GLN A 86 5.43 15.76 5.30
N HIS A 87 5.53 14.44 5.49
CA HIS A 87 4.44 13.53 5.10
C HIS A 87 3.35 13.51 6.17
N PRO A 88 2.10 13.89 5.84
CA PRO A 88 1.06 14.20 6.82
C PRO A 88 0.70 13.02 7.73
N THR A 89 0.66 11.81 7.18
CA THR A 89 0.16 10.62 7.89
C THR A 89 1.21 9.56 8.21
N THR A 90 2.42 9.64 7.65
CA THR A 90 3.43 8.59 7.81
C THR A 90 4.83 9.19 7.74
N PRO A 91 5.18 10.00 8.76
CA PRO A 91 6.40 10.79 8.74
C PRO A 91 7.66 9.97 9.08
N CYS A 92 7.49 8.76 9.65
CA CYS A 92 8.53 7.73 9.73
C CYS A 92 7.99 6.42 9.15
N ARG A 93 8.75 5.77 8.26
CA ARG A 93 8.45 4.44 7.72
C ARG A 93 9.50 3.45 8.23
N ILE A 94 9.03 2.43 8.94
CA ILE A 94 9.83 1.26 9.28
C ILE A 94 9.85 0.35 8.06
N VAL A 95 11.03 0.14 7.48
CA VAL A 95 11.21 -0.69 6.30
C VAL A 95 11.91 -1.99 6.69
N LEU A 96 11.21 -3.10 6.50
CA LEU A 96 11.72 -4.45 6.78
C LEU A 96 12.60 -4.89 5.61
N ASP A 97 13.84 -5.29 5.89
CA ASP A 97 14.84 -5.66 4.90
C ASP A 97 14.80 -7.17 4.66
N TYR A 98 13.83 -7.61 3.86
CA TYR A 98 13.66 -9.00 3.47
C TYR A 98 14.53 -9.42 2.27
N ARG A 99 15.50 -8.61 1.81
CA ARG A 99 16.29 -8.92 0.61
C ARG A 99 16.95 -10.30 0.66
N GLU A 100 17.54 -10.66 1.79
CA GLU A 100 18.14 -11.97 2.00
C GLU A 100 17.08 -13.08 2.12
N ALA A 101 16.04 -12.88 2.94
CA ALA A 101 14.97 -13.86 3.12
C ALA A 101 14.27 -14.19 1.78
N ASN A 102 14.05 -13.17 0.95
CA ASN A 102 13.43 -13.28 -0.37
C ASN A 102 14.22 -14.11 -1.39
N LEU A 103 15.49 -14.46 -1.13
CA LEU A 103 16.26 -15.41 -1.93
C LEU A 103 15.84 -16.86 -1.68
N TYR A 104 15.27 -17.13 -0.50
CA TYR A 104 14.91 -18.46 -0.03
C TYR A 104 13.40 -18.66 0.11
N SER A 105 12.62 -17.57 0.10
CA SER A 105 11.16 -17.64 0.12
C SER A 105 10.58 -17.95 -1.25
N LEU A 106 9.57 -18.81 -1.28
CA LEU A 106 8.72 -19.01 -2.46
C LEU A 106 7.92 -17.73 -2.72
N ARG A 107 7.93 -17.25 -3.97
CA ARG A 107 7.15 -16.06 -4.37
C ARG A 107 5.64 -16.36 -4.49
N GLY A 108 5.27 -17.63 -4.65
CA GLY A 108 3.94 -18.02 -5.09
C GLY A 108 3.74 -17.81 -6.59
N GLY A 109 2.49 -17.92 -7.04
CA GLY A 109 2.11 -17.62 -8.42
C GLY A 109 2.22 -16.13 -8.75
N TYR A 110 1.96 -15.77 -10.01
CA TYR A 110 1.83 -14.37 -10.45
C TYR A 110 0.35 -14.04 -10.77
N PRO A 111 -0.51 -13.87 -9.76
CA PRO A 111 -1.91 -13.51 -9.97
C PRO A 111 -2.13 -12.00 -10.13
N GLN A 112 -1.09 -11.18 -9.96
CA GLN A 112 -1.26 -9.73 -10.00
C GLN A 112 -1.81 -9.26 -11.35
N ASN A 113 -2.92 -8.51 -11.28
CA ASN A 113 -3.51 -7.84 -12.43
C ASN A 113 -2.46 -6.99 -13.14
N SER A 114 -2.48 -7.01 -14.48
CA SER A 114 -1.64 -6.12 -15.27
C SER A 114 -1.98 -4.67 -14.93
N LEU A 115 -0.97 -3.90 -14.52
CA LEU A 115 -1.13 -2.46 -14.26
C LEU A 115 -1.76 -1.74 -15.46
N HIS A 116 -1.29 -2.09 -16.66
CA HIS A 116 -1.82 -1.54 -17.91
C HIS A 116 -3.30 -1.90 -18.10
N GLY A 117 -3.64 -3.18 -17.94
CA GLY A 117 -5.03 -3.65 -18.08
C GLY A 117 -5.96 -3.01 -17.04
N THR A 118 -5.50 -2.89 -15.80
CA THR A 118 -6.25 -2.25 -14.70
C THR A 118 -6.53 -0.78 -15.02
N LEU A 119 -5.51 -0.04 -15.46
CA LEU A 119 -5.67 1.37 -15.86
C LEU A 119 -6.66 1.53 -17.03
N LEU A 120 -6.59 0.65 -18.04
CA LEU A 120 -7.52 0.67 -19.16
C LEU A 120 -8.97 0.39 -18.72
N LEU A 121 -9.18 -0.64 -17.90
CA LEU A 121 -10.50 -1.00 -17.40
C LEU A 121 -11.09 0.11 -16.51
N LEU A 122 -10.28 0.69 -15.63
CA LEU A 122 -10.71 1.78 -14.77
C LEU A 122 -11.15 3.00 -15.58
N ARG A 123 -10.39 3.37 -16.61
CA ARG A 123 -10.72 4.49 -17.51
C ARG A 123 -11.86 4.20 -18.48
N SER A 124 -12.19 2.93 -18.72
CA SER A 124 -13.40 2.57 -19.47
C SER A 124 -14.70 2.87 -18.70
N SER A 125 -14.60 3.07 -17.38
CA SER A 125 -15.73 3.43 -16.53
C SER A 125 -15.81 4.94 -16.32
N LYS A 126 -17.02 5.50 -16.45
CA LYS A 126 -17.26 6.94 -16.29
C LYS A 126 -17.02 7.40 -14.85
N TYR A 127 -17.46 6.60 -13.88
CA TYR A 127 -17.31 6.91 -12.46
C TYR A 127 -16.67 5.75 -11.71
N PHE A 128 -15.77 6.06 -10.78
CA PHE A 128 -15.21 5.11 -9.85
C PHE A 128 -14.88 5.73 -8.49
N VAL A 129 -14.98 4.93 -7.45
CA VAL A 129 -14.46 5.21 -6.11
C VAL A 129 -13.28 4.29 -5.86
N ALA A 130 -12.11 4.86 -5.59
CA ALA A 130 -10.92 4.14 -5.18
C ALA A 130 -10.78 4.16 -3.65
N GLY A 131 -10.36 3.03 -3.09
CA GLY A 131 -10.02 2.87 -1.68
C GLY A 131 -8.68 2.15 -1.53
N ASP A 132 -7.96 2.46 -0.45
CA ASP A 132 -6.68 1.86 -0.06
C ASP A 132 -6.91 0.95 1.14
N LEU A 133 -6.61 -0.34 1.03
CA LEU A 133 -6.78 -1.32 2.11
C LEU A 133 -5.73 -1.08 3.20
N SER A 134 -6.19 -0.59 4.36
CA SER A 134 -5.31 -0.11 5.42
C SER A 134 -4.47 -1.25 6.00
N LYS A 135 -3.15 -1.17 5.73
CA LYS A 135 -2.16 -2.14 6.20
C LYS A 135 -2.51 -3.58 5.78
N ALA A 136 -3.07 -3.77 4.58
CA ALA A 136 -3.59 -5.04 4.07
C ALA A 136 -2.69 -6.25 4.39
N PHE A 137 -1.39 -6.17 4.09
CA PHE A 137 -0.46 -7.27 4.38
C PHE A 137 -0.37 -7.62 5.86
N CYS A 138 -0.40 -6.63 6.75
CA CYS A 138 -0.32 -6.84 8.19
C CYS A 138 -1.63 -7.38 8.79
N ARG A 139 -2.73 -7.43 8.02
CA ARG A 139 -3.98 -8.06 8.45
C ARG A 139 -3.88 -9.58 8.32
N MET A 140 -3.18 -10.05 7.29
CA MET A 140 -2.96 -11.47 7.06
C MET A 140 -2.04 -12.09 8.12
N GLN A 141 -2.44 -13.24 8.64
CA GLN A 141 -1.66 -14.01 9.60
C GLN A 141 -0.54 -14.78 8.87
N SER A 142 0.69 -14.73 9.38
CA SER A 142 1.78 -15.57 8.83
C SER A 142 1.60 -17.03 9.21
N SER A 143 2.06 -17.96 8.36
CA SER A 143 2.17 -19.37 8.74
C SER A 143 3.03 -19.51 10.00
N ARG A 144 2.58 -20.32 10.96
CA ARG A 144 3.35 -20.60 12.18
C ARG A 144 4.73 -21.20 11.86
N ALA A 145 4.86 -21.92 10.75
CA ALA A 145 6.11 -22.49 10.27
C ALA A 145 7.10 -21.42 9.76
N ASP A 146 6.61 -20.28 9.28
CA ASP A 146 7.45 -19.23 8.70
C ASP A 146 7.91 -18.20 9.75
N VAL A 147 7.16 -18.05 10.85
CA VAL A 147 7.46 -17.09 11.93
C VAL A 147 8.91 -17.19 12.45
N PRO A 148 9.51 -18.38 12.68
CA PRO A 148 10.92 -18.52 13.07
C PRO A 148 11.92 -17.84 12.11
N TYR A 149 11.57 -17.73 10.83
CA TYR A 149 12.46 -17.26 9.76
C TYR A 149 12.24 -15.78 9.45
N VAL A 150 10.98 -15.33 9.40
CA VAL A 150 10.62 -13.97 8.94
C VAL A 150 9.93 -13.11 9.99
N GLY A 151 9.47 -13.70 11.09
CA GLY A 151 8.68 -13.04 12.12
C GLY A 151 9.50 -12.28 13.16
N TYR A 152 10.80 -12.59 13.32
CA TYR A 152 11.64 -11.86 14.26
C TYR A 152 12.44 -10.77 13.57
N THR A 153 12.10 -9.51 13.85
CA THR A 153 12.73 -8.35 13.21
C THR A 153 13.47 -7.48 14.22
N CYS A 154 14.71 -7.12 13.92
CA CYS A 154 15.45 -6.10 14.66
C CYS A 154 15.10 -4.70 14.14
N ILE A 155 14.31 -3.96 14.91
CA ILE A 155 13.84 -2.61 14.58
C ILE A 155 14.41 -1.60 15.58
N GLY A 156 15.30 -0.73 15.11
CA GLY A 156 16.01 0.19 16.00
C GLY A 156 16.76 -0.59 17.09
N PRO A 157 16.50 -0.30 18.39
CA PRO A 157 17.09 -1.06 19.49
C PRO A 157 16.33 -2.35 19.82
N PHE A 158 15.15 -2.59 19.25
CA PHE A 158 14.28 -3.68 19.68
C PHE A 158 14.38 -4.90 18.78
N THR A 159 14.17 -6.08 19.36
CA THR A 159 13.74 -7.26 18.62
C THR A 159 12.25 -7.41 18.84
N VAL A 160 11.52 -7.50 17.73
CA VAL A 160 10.06 -7.54 17.68
C VAL A 160 9.64 -8.89 17.11
N LEU A 161 8.67 -9.52 17.76
CA LEU A 161 7.95 -10.68 17.22
C LEU A 161 6.77 -10.16 16.39
N TRP A 162 6.80 -10.46 15.11
CA TRP A 162 5.86 -10.06 14.08
C TRP A 162 5.07 -11.29 13.63
N SER A 163 3.79 -11.35 13.95
CA SER A 163 2.94 -12.53 13.68
C SER A 163 2.22 -12.46 12.32
N ARG A 164 2.29 -11.30 11.67
CA ARG A 164 1.54 -10.98 10.45
C ARG A 164 2.44 -11.01 9.21
N VAL A 165 1.85 -11.06 8.02
CA VAL A 165 2.65 -11.03 6.79
C VAL A 165 3.38 -9.68 6.66
N GLY A 166 4.70 -9.75 6.53
CA GLY A 166 5.58 -8.59 6.48
C GLY A 166 5.59 -7.91 5.11
N PHE A 167 5.40 -6.58 5.09
CA PHE A 167 5.56 -5.78 3.87
C PHE A 167 7.00 -5.87 3.35
N GLY A 168 7.16 -6.15 2.06
CA GLY A 168 8.46 -6.30 1.39
C GLY A 168 8.93 -7.75 1.24
N THR A 169 8.19 -8.72 1.78
CA THR A 169 8.38 -10.12 1.37
C THR A 169 7.86 -10.31 -0.07
N ARG A 170 8.53 -11.17 -0.84
CA ARG A 170 8.13 -11.46 -2.24
C ARG A 170 6.79 -12.18 -2.34
N ALA A 171 6.39 -12.91 -1.29
CA ALA A 171 5.15 -13.67 -1.24
C ALA A 171 3.93 -12.83 -0.82
N ALA A 172 4.13 -11.74 -0.07
CA ALA A 172 3.04 -10.93 0.47
C ALA A 172 1.99 -10.50 -0.58
N PRO A 173 2.37 -10.05 -1.78
CA PRO A 173 1.37 -9.68 -2.78
C PRO A 173 0.54 -10.86 -3.27
N ASN A 174 1.16 -12.02 -3.51
CA ASN A 174 0.43 -13.23 -3.91
C ASN A 174 -0.52 -13.71 -2.80
N MET A 175 -0.09 -13.64 -1.53
CA MET A 175 -0.94 -13.98 -0.38
C MET A 175 -2.15 -13.03 -0.28
N LEU A 176 -1.94 -11.72 -0.47
CA LEU A 176 -3.02 -10.75 -0.47
C LEU A 176 -3.96 -10.95 -1.67
N ASP A 177 -3.42 -11.35 -2.82
CA ASP A 177 -4.21 -11.71 -3.98
C ASP A 177 -5.18 -12.85 -3.66
N SER A 178 -4.68 -13.99 -3.17
CA SER A 178 -5.55 -15.11 -2.83
C SER A 178 -6.64 -14.77 -1.80
N VAL A 179 -6.31 -14.05 -0.74
CA VAL A 179 -7.30 -13.69 0.31
C VAL A 179 -8.38 -12.75 -0.24
N VAL A 180 -7.99 -11.76 -1.03
CA VAL A 180 -8.94 -10.78 -1.57
C VAL A 180 -9.78 -11.39 -2.69
N ASP A 181 -9.22 -12.30 -3.50
CA ASP A 181 -9.95 -12.96 -4.59
C ASP A 181 -11.11 -13.81 -4.05
N ASP A 182 -10.89 -14.59 -2.99
CA ASP A 182 -11.98 -15.33 -2.31
C ASP A 182 -13.08 -14.37 -1.83
N THR A 183 -12.70 -13.21 -1.29
CA THR A 183 -13.66 -12.20 -0.82
C THR A 183 -14.41 -11.54 -1.98
N ILE A 184 -13.75 -11.34 -3.13
CA ILE A 184 -14.35 -10.80 -4.34
C ILE A 184 -15.38 -11.78 -4.91
N ASP A 185 -15.11 -13.08 -4.90
CA ASP A 185 -16.06 -14.09 -5.34
C ASP A 185 -17.33 -14.07 -4.47
N GLU A 186 -17.19 -13.95 -3.14
CA GLU A 186 -18.33 -13.76 -2.23
C GLU A 186 -19.14 -12.48 -2.53
N ILE A 187 -18.46 -11.35 -2.84
CA ILE A 187 -19.13 -10.11 -3.26
C ILE A 187 -19.98 -10.35 -4.51
N TYR A 188 -19.42 -11.05 -5.50
CA TYR A 188 -20.11 -11.32 -6.75
C TYR A 188 -21.26 -12.31 -6.56
N ASP A 189 -21.09 -13.36 -5.78
CA ASP A 189 -22.15 -14.32 -5.48
C ASP A 189 -23.31 -13.66 -4.74
N LEU A 190 -23.03 -12.79 -3.76
CA LEU A 190 -24.04 -11.97 -3.10
C LEU A 190 -24.75 -11.03 -4.09
N SER A 191 -23.99 -10.39 -4.99
CA SER A 191 -24.54 -9.51 -6.03
C SER A 191 -25.46 -10.28 -6.99
N HIS A 192 -25.09 -11.50 -7.37
CA HIS A 192 -25.90 -12.40 -8.19
C HIS A 192 -27.21 -12.80 -7.50
N LEU A 193 -27.16 -13.14 -6.21
CA LEU A 193 -28.37 -13.41 -5.41
C LEU A 193 -29.30 -12.18 -5.38
N ALA A 194 -28.75 -10.98 -5.21
CA ALA A 194 -29.52 -9.75 -5.24
C ALA A 194 -30.16 -9.52 -6.62
N ALA A 195 -29.44 -9.77 -7.72
CA ALA A 195 -29.93 -9.60 -9.09
C ALA A 195 -31.13 -10.48 -9.44
N GLU A 196 -31.26 -11.66 -8.82
CA GLU A 196 -32.42 -12.54 -9.05
C GLU A 196 -33.72 -12.02 -8.44
N ILE A 197 -33.60 -11.15 -7.43
CA ILE A 197 -34.72 -10.66 -6.62
C ILE A 197 -35.02 -9.19 -6.96
N ASP A 198 -34.00 -8.46 -7.41
CA ASP A 198 -34.11 -7.06 -7.78
C ASP A 198 -35.11 -6.87 -8.93
N GLY A 199 -36.05 -5.95 -8.70
CA GLY A 199 -36.87 -5.41 -9.76
C GLY A 199 -36.15 -4.20 -10.37
N ASP A 200 -36.57 -3.01 -9.96
CA ASP A 200 -36.05 -1.73 -10.47
C ASP A 200 -35.27 -0.92 -9.41
N THR A 201 -34.82 -1.55 -8.32
CA THR A 201 -34.21 -0.86 -7.18
C THR A 201 -32.67 -0.77 -7.25
N PHE A 202 -32.05 -1.62 -8.06
CA PHE A 202 -30.59 -1.75 -8.24
C PHE A 202 -29.83 -2.20 -6.97
N GLU A 203 -30.54 -2.43 -5.86
CA GLU A 203 -30.02 -3.04 -4.63
C GLU A 203 -31.13 -3.71 -3.83
N VAL A 204 -30.77 -4.75 -3.10
CA VAL A 204 -31.70 -5.56 -2.32
C VAL A 204 -31.25 -5.57 -0.86
N ALA A 205 -32.18 -5.30 0.06
CA ALA A 205 -31.89 -5.36 1.48
C ALA A 205 -31.68 -6.83 1.92
N VAL A 206 -30.66 -7.11 2.74
CA VAL A 206 -30.33 -8.48 3.16
C VAL A 206 -31.53 -9.21 3.79
N LYS A 207 -32.32 -8.51 4.61
CA LYS A 207 -33.56 -9.02 5.24
C LYS A 207 -34.65 -9.50 4.27
N SER A 208 -34.56 -9.15 2.98
CA SER A 208 -35.51 -9.57 1.95
C SER A 208 -35.07 -10.84 1.21
N ILE A 209 -33.86 -11.34 1.50
CA ILE A 209 -33.31 -12.56 0.93
C ILE A 209 -33.41 -13.66 1.99
N ASP A 210 -33.74 -14.88 1.55
CA ASP A 210 -33.76 -16.05 2.44
C ASP A 210 -32.38 -16.21 3.14
N PRO A 211 -32.35 -16.30 4.49
CA PRO A 211 -31.10 -16.42 5.24
C PRO A 211 -30.24 -17.63 4.83
N GLY A 212 -30.87 -18.75 4.45
CA GLY A 212 -30.17 -19.94 3.99
C GLY A 212 -29.41 -19.69 2.68
N ARG A 213 -30.01 -18.93 1.75
CA ARG A 213 -29.36 -18.51 0.51
C ARG A 213 -28.18 -17.58 0.76
N ILE A 214 -28.32 -16.58 1.63
CA ILE A 214 -27.20 -15.70 2.01
C ILE A 214 -26.05 -16.53 2.59
N LYS A 215 -26.32 -17.35 3.60
CA LYS A 215 -25.30 -18.19 4.25
C LYS A 215 -24.60 -19.13 3.26
N SER A 216 -25.31 -19.62 2.24
CA SER A 216 -24.75 -20.55 1.26
C SER A 216 -23.64 -19.97 0.38
N VAL A 217 -23.57 -18.64 0.26
CA VAL A 217 -22.55 -17.95 -0.54
C VAL A 217 -21.49 -17.25 0.31
N LEU A 218 -21.62 -17.25 1.65
CA LEU A 218 -20.62 -16.64 2.52
C LEU A 218 -19.37 -17.50 2.61
N LEU A 219 -18.20 -16.87 2.64
CA LEU A 219 -16.94 -17.56 2.98
C LEU A 219 -16.96 -18.10 4.41
N TYR A 220 -17.69 -17.44 5.30
CA TYR A 220 -17.93 -17.87 6.66
C TYR A 220 -19.43 -18.15 6.88
N PRO A 221 -19.93 -19.33 6.44
CA PRO A 221 -21.35 -19.69 6.47
C PRO A 221 -21.81 -19.94 7.91
N SER A 222 -22.21 -18.87 8.61
CA SER A 222 -22.56 -18.88 10.03
C SER A 222 -23.66 -17.86 10.35
N GLU A 223 -24.25 -17.96 11.55
CA GLU A 223 -25.16 -16.92 12.06
C GLU A 223 -24.44 -15.58 12.20
N GLU A 224 -23.21 -15.58 12.72
CA GLU A 224 -22.42 -14.36 12.89
C GLU A 224 -22.13 -13.64 11.56
N GLY A 225 -21.82 -14.40 10.50
CA GLY A 225 -21.65 -13.84 9.15
C GLY A 225 -22.94 -13.27 8.57
N TYR A 226 -24.08 -13.94 8.80
CA TYR A 226 -25.39 -13.42 8.40
C TYR A 226 -25.76 -12.16 9.17
N ASP A 227 -25.61 -12.16 10.49
CA ASP A 227 -25.93 -11.04 11.37
C ASP A 227 -25.09 -9.81 11.02
N TYR A 228 -23.82 -10.00 10.66
CA TYR A 228 -22.97 -8.94 10.13
C TYR A 228 -23.61 -8.28 8.90
N LEU A 229 -24.08 -9.07 7.93
CA LEU A 229 -24.72 -8.52 6.73
C LEU A 229 -26.12 -7.96 6.99
N TYR A 230 -26.86 -8.52 7.95
CA TYR A 230 -28.25 -8.18 8.22
C TYR A 230 -28.45 -6.69 8.52
N ASP A 231 -27.54 -6.11 9.33
CA ASP A 231 -27.52 -4.68 9.67
C ASP A 231 -26.63 -3.85 8.73
N GLY A 232 -26.12 -4.48 7.67
CA GLY A 232 -25.24 -3.87 6.67
C GLY A 232 -25.97 -3.03 5.61
N PRO A 233 -25.21 -2.45 4.67
CA PRO A 233 -25.78 -1.79 3.50
C PRO A 233 -26.52 -2.81 2.60
N PRO A 234 -27.54 -2.36 1.84
CA PRO A 234 -28.15 -3.19 0.80
C PRO A 234 -27.12 -3.72 -0.20
N ILE A 235 -27.38 -4.93 -0.72
CA ILE A 235 -26.53 -5.62 -1.69
C ILE A 235 -26.85 -5.06 -3.09
N PRO A 236 -25.87 -4.48 -3.82
CA PRO A 236 -26.08 -4.05 -5.19
C PRO A 236 -26.28 -5.25 -6.12
N SER A 237 -27.27 -5.15 -7.00
CA SER A 237 -27.61 -6.22 -7.96
C SER A 237 -26.55 -6.41 -9.05
N HIS A 238 -25.75 -5.38 -9.30
CA HIS A 238 -24.69 -5.40 -10.29
C HIS A 238 -23.45 -4.70 -9.75
N VAL A 239 -22.66 -5.42 -8.94
CA VAL A 239 -21.36 -4.94 -8.52
C VAL A 239 -20.39 -4.97 -9.70
N LYS A 240 -19.70 -3.85 -9.92
CA LYS A 240 -18.51 -3.81 -10.78
C LYS A 240 -17.35 -3.28 -9.95
N MET A 241 -16.28 -4.05 -9.88
CA MET A 241 -15.08 -3.65 -9.17
C MET A 241 -13.81 -4.11 -9.86
N LEU A 242 -12.70 -3.46 -9.51
CA LEU A 242 -11.34 -3.84 -9.87
C LEU A 242 -10.47 -3.79 -8.63
N LYS A 243 -9.37 -4.52 -8.68
CA LYS A 243 -8.39 -4.54 -7.60
C LYS A 243 -6.99 -4.59 -8.15
N PHE A 244 -6.09 -3.84 -7.52
CA PHE A 244 -4.67 -3.84 -7.85
C PHE A 244 -3.86 -3.75 -6.55
N VAL A 245 -3.26 -4.87 -6.16
CA VAL A 245 -2.51 -4.97 -4.89
C VAL A 245 -3.40 -4.60 -3.70
N ASP A 246 -3.14 -3.50 -3.00
CA ASP A 246 -3.92 -2.98 -1.87
C ASP A 246 -4.95 -1.92 -2.27
N ASP A 247 -5.02 -1.54 -3.55
CA ASP A 247 -6.03 -0.64 -4.07
C ASP A 247 -7.27 -1.41 -4.55
N ILE A 248 -8.45 -0.92 -4.15
CA ILE A 248 -9.76 -1.39 -4.63
C ILE A 248 -10.46 -0.26 -5.38
N TYR A 249 -11.21 -0.60 -6.41
CA TYR A 249 -11.98 0.34 -7.23
C TYR A 249 -13.39 -0.18 -7.41
N ALA A 250 -14.39 0.56 -6.95
CA ALA A 250 -15.79 0.29 -7.28
C ALA A 250 -16.22 1.18 -8.44
N LEU A 251 -16.76 0.58 -9.49
CA LEU A 251 -17.06 1.23 -10.76
C LEU A 251 -18.56 1.48 -10.90
N GLY A 252 -18.93 2.46 -11.73
CA GLY A 252 -20.30 2.71 -12.13
C GLY A 252 -20.43 3.55 -13.40
N SER A 253 -21.56 3.38 -14.09
CA SER A 253 -22.00 4.26 -15.18
C SER A 253 -22.60 5.57 -14.65
N THR A 254 -23.04 5.58 -13.39
CA THR A 254 -23.47 6.78 -12.66
C THR A 254 -22.71 6.95 -11.35
N VAL A 255 -22.68 8.18 -10.81
CA VAL A 255 -22.11 8.46 -9.47
C VAL A 255 -22.80 7.62 -8.39
N ALA A 256 -24.12 7.51 -8.44
CA ALA A 256 -24.91 6.75 -7.48
C ALA A 256 -24.56 5.26 -7.50
N GLU A 257 -24.37 4.68 -8.69
CA GLU A 257 -23.93 3.28 -8.85
C GLU A 257 -22.53 3.06 -8.27
N ALA A 258 -21.56 3.92 -8.61
CA ALA A 258 -20.19 3.79 -8.09
C ALA A 258 -20.13 3.89 -6.56
N GLN A 259 -20.88 4.84 -5.97
CA GLN A 259 -20.98 5.01 -4.52
C GLN A 259 -21.64 3.81 -3.84
N ARG A 260 -22.71 3.28 -4.43
CA ARG A 260 -23.43 2.09 -3.94
C ARG A 260 -22.53 0.86 -3.94
N ASN A 261 -21.85 0.60 -5.05
CA ASN A 261 -20.88 -0.48 -5.18
C ASN A 261 -19.77 -0.32 -4.15
N TYR A 262 -19.19 0.88 -3.99
CA TYR A 262 -18.13 1.12 -3.02
C TYR A 262 -18.59 0.88 -1.57
N ARG A 263 -19.78 1.37 -1.21
CA ARG A 263 -20.36 1.20 0.13
C ARG A 263 -20.48 -0.27 0.49
N PHE A 264 -20.96 -1.11 -0.44
CA PHE A 264 -21.09 -2.54 -0.20
C PHE A 264 -19.73 -3.27 -0.19
N VAL A 265 -18.89 -3.04 -1.20
CA VAL A 265 -17.56 -3.67 -1.33
C VAL A 265 -16.69 -3.36 -0.12
N SER A 266 -16.60 -2.09 0.29
CA SER A 266 -15.81 -1.68 1.45
C SER A 266 -16.37 -2.21 2.78
N TYR A 267 -17.69 -2.40 2.87
CA TYR A 267 -18.33 -3.02 4.02
C TYR A 267 -17.95 -4.50 4.13
N LEU A 268 -18.08 -5.28 3.04
CA LEU A 268 -17.74 -6.71 3.10
C LEU A 268 -16.25 -6.94 3.37
N LEU A 269 -15.36 -6.18 2.72
CA LEU A 269 -13.92 -6.25 2.98
C LEU A 269 -13.58 -5.91 4.44
N LYS A 270 -14.28 -4.96 5.06
CA LYS A 270 -14.13 -4.67 6.49
C LYS A 270 -14.53 -5.84 7.38
N GLY A 271 -15.57 -6.60 7.00
CA GLY A 271 -15.98 -7.83 7.69
C GLY A 271 -14.87 -8.88 7.73
N HIS A 272 -14.07 -8.94 6.67
CA HIS A 272 -12.89 -9.82 6.55
C HIS A 272 -11.57 -9.23 7.06
N ASP A 273 -11.64 -8.23 7.96
CA ASP A 273 -10.48 -7.50 8.51
C ASP A 273 -9.59 -6.81 7.46
N LEU A 274 -10.16 -6.43 6.31
CA LEU A 274 -9.53 -5.66 5.25
C LEU A 274 -10.21 -4.28 5.07
N PRO A 275 -10.20 -3.40 6.08
CA PRO A 275 -10.88 -2.11 5.99
C PRO A 275 -10.17 -1.16 5.00
N ALA A 276 -10.94 -0.48 4.16
CA ALA A 276 -10.47 0.64 3.37
C ALA A 276 -10.21 1.89 4.25
N GLU A 277 -9.20 2.67 3.91
CA GLU A 277 -8.79 3.87 4.66
C GLU A 277 -9.55 5.11 4.16
N ASP A 278 -10.55 5.57 4.92
CA ASP A 278 -11.48 6.64 4.49
C ASP A 278 -10.78 7.93 4.03
N LEU A 279 -9.67 8.31 4.69
CA LEU A 279 -8.89 9.51 4.36
C LEU A 279 -8.19 9.42 2.99
N LYS A 280 -8.01 8.21 2.47
CA LYS A 280 -7.42 7.94 1.16
C LYS A 280 -8.46 7.66 0.08
N LYS A 281 -9.76 7.70 0.43
CA LYS A 281 -10.83 7.54 -0.55
C LYS A 281 -10.68 8.59 -1.66
N PHE A 282 -10.76 8.13 -2.89
CA PHE A 282 -10.68 8.99 -4.07
C PHE A 282 -11.88 8.75 -4.98
N GLU A 283 -12.54 9.83 -5.39
CA GLU A 283 -13.73 9.83 -6.24
C GLU A 283 -13.38 10.58 -7.52
N ASN A 284 -13.43 9.91 -8.68
CA ASN A 284 -12.90 10.47 -9.91
C ASN A 284 -13.74 11.61 -10.51
N TRP A 285 -14.86 11.98 -9.90
CA TRP A 285 -15.68 13.14 -10.26
C TRP A 285 -15.48 14.34 -9.34
N ILE A 286 -14.68 14.21 -8.27
CA ILE A 286 -14.42 15.30 -7.31
C ILE A 286 -13.09 15.97 -7.67
N CYS A 287 -13.17 17.14 -8.30
CA CYS A 287 -12.02 18.03 -8.52
C CYS A 287 -11.68 18.77 -7.22
N LYS A 288 -10.56 18.43 -6.59
CA LYS A 288 -10.03 19.16 -5.43
C LYS A 288 -9.22 20.36 -5.92
N SER A 289 -9.34 21.51 -5.26
CA SER A 289 -8.56 22.71 -5.60
C SER A 289 -7.99 23.39 -4.36
N VAL A 290 -6.81 23.99 -4.50
CA VAL A 290 -6.14 24.79 -3.47
C VAL A 290 -5.73 26.11 -4.12
N ALA A 291 -6.14 27.24 -3.52
CA ALA A 291 -5.92 28.58 -4.06
C ALA A 291 -6.37 28.75 -5.54
N GLY A 292 -7.47 28.08 -5.92
CA GLY A 292 -8.01 28.12 -7.28
C GLY A 292 -7.31 27.23 -8.30
N ILE A 293 -6.28 26.47 -7.89
CA ILE A 293 -5.57 25.51 -8.76
C ILE A 293 -6.04 24.10 -8.42
N GLU A 294 -6.51 23.37 -9.43
CA GLU A 294 -6.89 21.97 -9.27
C GLU A 294 -5.67 21.12 -8.88
N THR A 295 -5.82 20.31 -7.83
CA THR A 295 -4.78 19.43 -7.33
C THR A 295 -4.87 18.06 -7.99
N ARG A 296 -3.73 17.50 -8.39
CA ARG A 296 -3.65 16.13 -8.89
C ARG A 296 -3.84 15.13 -7.75
N GLY A 297 -4.68 14.13 -7.95
CA GLY A 297 -4.74 12.93 -7.12
C GLY A 297 -3.63 11.95 -7.47
N HIS A 298 -3.58 10.80 -6.80
CA HIS A 298 -2.73 9.68 -7.18
C HIS A 298 -3.58 8.51 -7.65
N LEU A 299 -3.17 7.87 -8.75
CA LEU A 299 -3.86 6.72 -9.30
C LEU A 299 -2.84 5.73 -9.89
N LEU A 300 -2.74 4.54 -9.29
CA LEU A 300 -1.93 3.42 -9.79
C LEU A 300 -0.47 3.82 -10.13
N GLY A 301 0.12 4.68 -9.30
CA GLY A 301 1.50 5.14 -9.46
C GLY A 301 1.70 6.35 -10.37
N TYR A 302 0.62 6.95 -10.88
CA TYR A 302 0.64 8.22 -11.61
C TYR A 302 -0.07 9.32 -10.81
N ASP A 303 0.25 10.57 -11.11
CA ASP A 303 -0.55 11.71 -10.68
C ASP A 303 -1.71 11.86 -11.68
N TYR A 304 -2.94 11.97 -11.17
CA TYR A 304 -4.15 11.96 -11.99
C TYR A 304 -4.96 13.23 -11.82
N LEU A 305 -5.44 13.79 -12.94
CA LEU A 305 -6.30 14.98 -12.94
C LEU A 305 -7.67 14.62 -13.54
N PRO A 306 -8.72 14.54 -12.71
CA PRO A 306 -10.09 14.23 -13.16
C PRO A 306 -10.61 15.11 -14.29
N SER A 307 -10.41 16.42 -14.21
CA SER A 307 -11.05 17.39 -15.13
C SER A 307 -10.69 17.18 -16.60
N ASN A 308 -9.51 16.63 -16.88
CA ASN A 308 -9.00 16.39 -18.22
C ASN A 308 -8.61 14.93 -18.50
N ASP A 309 -8.96 14.02 -17.58
CA ASP A 309 -8.58 12.59 -17.59
C ASP A 309 -7.08 12.37 -17.89
N GLY A 310 -6.24 13.23 -17.33
CA GLY A 310 -4.81 13.30 -17.59
C GLY A 310 -4.01 12.49 -16.58
N LEU A 311 -3.13 11.62 -17.08
CA LEU A 311 -2.13 10.92 -16.28
C LEU A 311 -0.78 11.59 -16.44
N TYR A 312 -0.15 11.90 -15.31
CA TYR A 312 1.14 12.56 -15.22
C TYR A 312 2.11 11.62 -14.51
N PRO A 313 3.37 11.52 -14.96
CA PRO A 313 4.39 10.78 -14.24
C PRO A 313 4.58 11.39 -12.86
N THR A 314 4.77 10.55 -11.84
CA THR A 314 5.02 11.05 -10.49
C THR A 314 6.50 11.38 -10.33
N MET A 315 6.79 12.54 -9.72
CA MET A 315 8.14 12.92 -9.32
C MET A 315 8.19 13.14 -7.81
N SER A 316 9.01 12.34 -7.12
CA SER A 316 9.15 12.42 -5.66
C SER A 316 10.03 13.58 -5.17
N ALA A 317 10.87 14.14 -6.05
CA ALA A 317 11.69 15.30 -5.74
C ALA A 317 11.23 16.48 -6.60
N LYS A 318 10.95 17.61 -5.94
CA LYS A 318 10.59 18.84 -6.63
C LYS A 318 11.83 19.44 -7.31
N PRO A 319 11.70 19.98 -8.53
CA PRO A 319 12.73 20.84 -9.09
C PRO A 319 12.95 22.03 -8.14
N PRO A 320 14.20 22.44 -7.89
CA PRO A 320 14.45 23.63 -7.10
C PRO A 320 13.81 24.87 -7.76
N GLU A 321 13.29 25.77 -6.93
CA GLU A 321 12.86 27.09 -7.39
C GLU A 321 14.09 27.94 -7.73
N GLY A 322 14.32 28.18 -9.02
CA GLY A 322 15.48 28.93 -9.51
C GLY A 322 16.78 28.12 -9.56
N LEU A 323 17.89 28.80 -9.86
CA LEU A 323 19.23 28.21 -9.89
C LEU A 323 19.80 28.13 -8.48
N THR A 324 19.40 27.10 -7.73
CA THR A 324 20.03 26.79 -6.44
C THR A 324 21.30 25.96 -6.65
N TYR A 325 22.30 26.18 -5.80
CA TYR A 325 23.49 25.35 -5.70
C TYR A 325 23.10 23.86 -5.52
N MET A 326 23.40 23.01 -6.53
CA MET A 326 23.16 21.57 -6.46
C MET A 326 24.44 20.75 -6.28
N SER A 327 24.41 19.80 -5.35
CA SER A 327 25.43 18.77 -5.19
C SER A 327 25.09 17.54 -6.03
N LYS A 328 26.06 16.63 -6.20
CA LYS A 328 25.82 15.33 -6.85
C LYS A 328 24.67 14.58 -6.17
N ARG A 329 24.56 14.64 -4.85
CA ARG A 329 23.49 14.00 -4.07
C ARG A 329 22.12 14.58 -4.42
N SER A 330 21.95 15.89 -4.37
CA SER A 330 20.64 16.50 -4.65
C SER A 330 20.23 16.32 -6.11
N SER A 331 21.17 16.48 -7.05
CA SER A 331 20.90 16.23 -8.47
C SER A 331 20.56 14.77 -8.77
N SER A 332 21.29 13.80 -8.17
CA SER A 332 20.97 12.38 -8.34
C SER A 332 19.60 12.04 -7.76
N SER A 333 19.23 12.65 -6.62
CA SER A 333 17.90 12.49 -6.03
C SER A 333 16.80 12.99 -6.98
N ILE A 334 17.01 14.13 -7.65
CA ILE A 334 16.03 14.68 -8.62
C ILE A 334 15.91 13.76 -9.85
N LEU A 335 17.05 13.38 -10.44
CA LEU A 335 17.07 12.53 -11.65
C LEU A 335 16.50 11.13 -11.40
N ALA A 336 16.68 10.58 -10.19
CA ALA A 336 16.13 9.29 -9.79
C ALA A 336 14.67 9.37 -9.31
N SER A 337 14.08 10.57 -9.22
CA SER A 337 12.76 10.75 -8.64
C SER A 337 11.60 10.47 -9.58
N LEU A 338 11.87 10.37 -10.88
CA LEU A 338 10.89 10.02 -11.90
C LEU A 338 10.41 8.58 -11.68
N TYR A 339 9.10 8.44 -11.47
CA TYR A 339 8.42 7.16 -11.40
C TYR A 339 7.40 7.06 -12.54
N ASP A 340 7.65 6.13 -13.45
CA ASP A 340 6.81 5.83 -14.62
C ASP A 340 6.67 4.30 -14.75
N PRO A 341 5.71 3.70 -14.04
CA PRO A 341 5.64 2.24 -13.91
C PRO A 341 5.27 1.52 -15.21
N LEU A 342 4.66 2.19 -16.20
CA LEU A 342 4.39 1.64 -17.53
C LEU A 342 5.45 2.02 -18.58
N GLY A 343 6.42 2.87 -18.25
CA GLY A 343 7.46 3.30 -19.18
C GLY A 343 6.93 4.15 -20.35
N LEU A 344 5.82 4.87 -20.15
CA LEU A 344 5.14 5.66 -21.19
C LEU A 344 5.94 6.89 -21.63
N ILE A 345 6.88 7.37 -20.81
CA ILE A 345 7.78 8.48 -21.10
C ILE A 345 9.25 8.08 -20.95
N ILE A 346 9.59 6.86 -21.40
CA ILE A 346 10.94 6.29 -21.34
C ILE A 346 12.03 7.22 -21.88
N GLU A 347 11.71 8.05 -22.88
CA GLU A 347 12.62 9.06 -23.44
C GLU A 347 13.14 10.04 -22.37
N GLN A 348 12.29 10.41 -21.40
CA GLN A 348 12.70 11.26 -20.30
C GLN A 348 13.56 10.53 -19.29
N ASP A 349 13.28 9.25 -19.00
CA ASP A 349 14.13 8.44 -18.12
C ASP A 349 15.53 8.25 -18.74
N ILE A 350 15.62 7.98 -20.05
CA ILE A 350 16.89 7.88 -20.78
C ILE A 350 17.68 9.19 -20.68
N ARG A 351 17.03 10.34 -20.89
CA ARG A 351 17.66 11.66 -20.73
C ARG A 351 18.16 11.87 -19.30
N ALA A 352 17.37 11.51 -18.29
CA ALA A 352 17.75 11.61 -16.87
C ALA A 352 19.00 10.79 -16.57
N ARG A 353 19.03 9.52 -17.00
CA ARG A 353 20.17 8.61 -16.85
C ARG A 353 21.41 9.11 -17.56
N SER A 354 21.27 9.72 -18.73
CA SER A 354 22.38 10.32 -19.48
C SER A 354 23.01 11.48 -18.70
N ILE A 355 22.19 12.37 -18.14
CA ILE A 355 22.65 13.47 -17.27
C ILE A 355 23.34 12.91 -16.02
N TRP A 356 22.72 11.92 -15.36
CA TRP A 356 23.26 11.31 -14.15
C TRP A 356 24.62 10.65 -14.40
N ARG A 357 24.76 9.90 -15.50
CA ARG A 357 26.03 9.30 -15.92
C ARG A 357 27.12 10.36 -16.08
N ARG A 358 26.79 11.49 -16.70
CA ARG A 358 27.74 12.60 -16.87
C ARG A 358 28.18 13.20 -15.54
N ILE A 359 27.25 13.42 -14.61
CA ILE A 359 27.57 13.89 -13.25
C ILE A 359 28.52 12.92 -12.55
N CYS A 360 28.28 11.61 -12.62
CA CYS A 360 29.14 10.62 -11.94
C CYS A 360 30.54 10.50 -12.56
N GLN A 361 30.68 10.83 -13.85
CA GLN A 361 31.98 10.89 -14.51
C GLN A 361 32.83 12.05 -13.97
N GLU A 362 32.23 13.24 -13.84
CA GLU A 362 32.93 14.47 -13.43
C GLU A 362 33.07 14.62 -11.91
N ILE A 363 32.09 14.16 -11.14
CA ILE A 363 31.99 14.41 -9.69
C ILE A 363 32.01 13.08 -8.93
N LYS A 364 32.98 12.90 -8.03
CA LYS A 364 33.15 11.67 -7.24
C LYS A 364 32.41 11.74 -5.91
N GLU A 365 32.62 12.81 -5.16
CA GLU A 365 32.02 13.00 -3.84
C GLU A 365 30.54 13.38 -3.92
N TRP A 366 29.73 12.85 -3.00
CA TRP A 366 28.28 13.03 -3.00
C TRP A 366 27.86 14.47 -2.75
N ASP A 367 28.52 15.13 -1.82
CA ASP A 367 28.16 16.49 -1.39
C ASP A 367 28.93 17.57 -2.16
N GLN A 368 29.75 17.16 -3.14
CA GLN A 368 30.43 18.07 -4.06
C GLN A 368 29.44 18.69 -5.05
N MET A 369 29.65 19.98 -5.29
CA MET A 369 28.90 20.80 -6.24
C MET A 369 29.08 20.33 -7.68
N ILE A 370 27.98 20.23 -8.43
CA ILE A 370 28.04 19.92 -9.87
C ILE A 370 28.24 21.21 -10.69
N PRO A 371 28.89 21.15 -11.87
CA PRO A 371 29.07 22.33 -12.72
C PRO A 371 27.75 22.97 -13.16
N TYR A 372 27.75 24.30 -13.31
CA TYR A 372 26.56 25.10 -13.65
C TYR A 372 25.80 24.59 -14.89
N GLN A 373 26.52 24.16 -15.93
CA GLN A 373 25.90 23.59 -17.14
C GLN A 373 25.11 22.31 -16.84
N LEU A 374 25.60 21.45 -15.95
CA LEU A 374 24.86 20.25 -15.53
C LEU A 374 23.67 20.62 -14.65
N GLN A 375 23.78 21.67 -13.82
CA GLN A 375 22.67 22.18 -13.03
C GLN A 375 21.50 22.61 -13.93
N GLN A 376 21.80 23.42 -14.96
CA GLN A 376 20.80 23.85 -15.94
C GLN A 376 20.12 22.68 -16.65
N ARG A 377 20.88 21.63 -17.00
CA ARG A 377 20.31 20.42 -17.64
C ARG A 377 19.36 19.67 -16.71
N VAL A 378 19.70 19.54 -15.43
CA VAL A 378 18.83 18.88 -14.44
C VAL A 378 17.53 19.66 -14.25
N VAL A 379 17.63 20.98 -14.05
CA VAL A 379 16.44 21.84 -13.87
C VAL A 379 15.56 21.81 -15.11
N ARG A 380 16.14 21.97 -16.30
CA ARG A 380 15.41 21.91 -17.56
C ARG A 380 14.68 20.57 -17.73
N TRP A 381 15.38 19.45 -17.51
CA TRP A 381 14.77 18.12 -17.60
C TRP A 381 13.59 17.96 -16.63
N ALA A 382 13.74 18.39 -15.37
CA ALA A 382 12.67 18.28 -14.38
C ALA A 382 11.45 19.15 -14.73
N SER A 383 11.67 20.38 -15.21
CA SER A 383 10.60 21.27 -15.67
C SER A 383 9.86 20.72 -16.90
N GLU A 384 10.59 20.17 -17.87
CA GLU A 384 9.98 19.53 -19.05
C GLU A 384 9.18 18.29 -18.65
N THR A 385 9.72 17.44 -17.77
CA THR A 385 9.10 16.18 -17.35
C THR A 385 7.80 16.39 -16.57
N THR A 386 7.74 17.39 -15.67
CA THR A 386 6.54 17.68 -14.86
C THR A 386 5.35 18.21 -15.65
N GLN A 387 5.59 18.70 -16.86
CA GLN A 387 4.56 19.17 -17.80
C GLN A 387 4.07 18.06 -18.75
N MET A 388 4.82 16.97 -18.87
CA MET A 388 4.41 15.83 -19.69
C MET A 388 3.21 15.13 -19.06
N HIS A 389 2.23 14.84 -19.90
CA HIS A 389 1.05 14.10 -19.50
C HIS A 389 0.52 13.31 -20.68
N LEU A 390 -0.16 12.23 -20.34
CA LEU A 390 -0.77 11.33 -21.28
C LEU A 390 -2.26 11.57 -21.24
N ARG A 391 -2.80 11.95 -22.38
CA ARG A 391 -4.22 11.81 -22.68
C ARG A 391 -4.33 10.60 -23.58
N MET A 392 -5.07 9.58 -23.17
CA MET A 392 -5.46 8.58 -24.15
C MET A 392 -6.62 9.15 -24.95
N LEU A 393 -6.53 9.04 -26.27
CA LEU A 393 -7.63 9.35 -27.18
C LEU A 393 -8.74 8.31 -26.95
N GLY A 394 -9.64 8.58 -26.02
CA GLY A 394 -10.72 7.66 -25.65
C GLY A 394 -11.90 8.40 -25.04
N ALA A 395 -12.89 8.68 -25.90
CA ALA A 395 -14.21 9.29 -25.67
C ALA A 395 -14.23 10.72 -25.06
N PRO A 396 -14.97 11.67 -25.67
CA PRO A 396 -15.23 12.96 -25.03
C PRO A 396 -16.05 12.72 -23.77
N ILE A 397 -15.43 12.85 -22.60
CA ILE A 397 -16.13 13.00 -21.33
C ILE A 397 -16.52 14.47 -21.26
N TYR A 398 -17.57 14.90 -21.98
CA TYR A 398 -18.41 16.07 -21.68
C TYR A 398 -19.53 16.08 -22.72
N ASP A 399 -20.74 15.73 -22.27
CA ASP A 399 -22.01 16.39 -22.62
C ASP A 399 -22.87 16.39 -21.35
#